data_AF-A0A0A9ZEC1-F1
#
_entry.id   AF-A0A0A9ZEC1-F1
#
_cell.length_a   1.000
_cell.length_b   1.000
_cell.length_c   1.000
_cell.angle_alpha   90.00
_cell.angle_beta   90.00
_cell.angle_gamma   90.00
#
_symmetry.space_group_name_H-M   'P 1'
#
loop_
_entity.id
_entity.type
_entity.pdbx_description
1 polymer ?
#
loop_
_entity_poly.entity_id
_entity_poly.type
_entity_poly.pdbx_seq_one_letter_code
_entity_poly.pdbx_strand_id
1 'polypeptide(L)'
;MSKRLQNYPEPTLVINEYGADALRMYIINSPVVRGEPLRFRETGVKGMVKDIILPLLNALKFFIENTNYCMAAGKTVSIAIHSTNEMDRWMMASVQSLVRYVKSEMELYHLYNVVPGILRFIVDLSN
;
A
#
# COMPACT_ATOMS: atom_id res chain seq x y z
N MET A 1 13.69 -24.08 -2.01
CA MET A 1 12.38 -24.69 -1.69
C MET A 1 12.12 -25.80 -2.69
N SER A 2 11.64 -26.96 -2.27
CA SER A 2 11.41 -28.12 -3.15
C SER A 2 9.99 -28.65 -2.96
N LYS A 3 9.25 -28.81 -4.06
CA LYS A 3 7.91 -29.42 -4.07
C LYS A 3 7.92 -30.82 -3.42
N ARG A 4 8.97 -31.59 -3.68
CA ARG A 4 9.14 -32.95 -3.12
C ARG A 4 9.36 -32.93 -1.60
N LEU A 5 10.04 -31.91 -1.08
CA LEU A 5 10.35 -31.80 0.35
C LEU A 5 9.26 -31.06 1.15
N GLN A 6 8.27 -30.48 0.48
CA GLN A 6 7.18 -29.68 1.07
C GLN A 6 7.69 -28.69 2.13
N ASN A 7 8.87 -28.09 1.89
CA ASN A 7 9.55 -27.23 2.87
C ASN A 7 9.24 -25.75 2.67
N TYR A 8 7.99 -25.44 2.32
CA TYR A 8 7.47 -24.09 2.13
C TYR A 8 5.98 -24.09 2.53
N PRO A 9 5.45 -22.96 3.01
CA PRO A 9 4.01 -22.84 3.27
C PRO A 9 3.25 -22.92 1.95
N GLU A 10 2.16 -23.69 1.92
CA GLU A 10 1.34 -23.87 0.73
C GLU A 10 0.79 -22.51 0.24
N PRO A 11 1.07 -22.10 -1.03
CA PRO A 11 0.69 -20.78 -1.53
C PRO A 11 -0.81 -20.50 -1.43
N THR A 12 -1.65 -21.51 -1.65
CA THR A 12 -3.10 -21.39 -1.57
C THR A 12 -3.56 -21.01 -0.16
N LEU A 13 -2.92 -21.55 0.87
CA LEU A 13 -3.24 -21.21 2.26
C LEU A 13 -2.89 -19.74 2.56
N VAL A 14 -1.70 -19.31 2.14
CA VAL A 14 -1.24 -17.92 2.34
C VAL A 14 -2.16 -16.93 1.60
N ILE A 15 -2.59 -17.25 0.39
CA ILE A 15 -3.50 -16.41 -0.39
C ILE A 15 -4.87 -16.33 0.28
N ASN A 16 -5.40 -17.45 0.77
CA ASN A 16 -6.71 -17.49 1.43
C ASN A 16 -6.70 -16.73 2.77
N GLU A 17 -5.57 -16.75 3.48
CA GLU A 17 -5.46 -16.10 4.80
C GLU A 17 -5.15 -14.60 4.71
N TYR A 18 -4.20 -14.20 3.85
CA TYR A 18 -3.70 -12.81 3.80
C TYR A 18 -4.07 -12.05 2.52
N GLY A 19 -4.60 -12.75 1.51
CA GLY A 19 -4.88 -12.18 0.20
C GLY A 19 -3.69 -12.22 -0.75
N ALA A 20 -4.00 -12.28 -2.05
CA ALA A 20 -2.98 -12.33 -3.10
C ALA A 20 -2.12 -11.06 -3.17
N ASP A 21 -2.68 -9.90 -2.81
CA ASP A 21 -1.98 -8.62 -2.94
C ASP A 21 -0.93 -8.44 -1.83
N ALA A 22 -1.21 -8.89 -0.61
CA ALA A 22 -0.21 -8.93 0.46
C ALA A 22 1.01 -9.79 0.06
N LEU A 23 0.76 -10.94 -0.57
CA LEU A 23 1.80 -11.81 -1.07
C LEU A 23 2.62 -11.15 -2.19
N ARG A 24 1.96 -10.49 -3.15
CA ARG A 24 2.64 -9.75 -4.24
C ARG A 24 3.52 -8.63 -3.69
N MET A 25 2.97 -7.81 -2.80
CA MET A 25 3.73 -6.73 -2.16
C MET A 25 4.92 -7.25 -1.37
N TYR A 26 4.76 -8.38 -0.65
CA TYR A 26 5.86 -9.01 0.07
C TYR A 26 6.98 -9.44 -0.87
N ILE A 27 6.67 -10.09 -2.00
CA ILE A 27 7.66 -10.53 -2.98
C ILE A 27 8.37 -9.32 -3.61
N ILE A 28 7.62 -8.29 -4.00
CA ILE A 28 8.16 -7.06 -4.61
C ILE A 28 9.09 -6.31 -3.66
N ASN A 29 8.72 -6.25 -2.37
CA ASN A 29 9.51 -5.58 -1.33
C ASN A 29 10.67 -6.44 -0.78
N SER A 30 10.90 -7.62 -1.35
CA SER A 30 11.93 -8.55 -0.89
C SER A 30 13.21 -8.42 -1.73
N PRO A 31 14.37 -8.89 -1.24
CA PRO A 31 15.62 -8.84 -1.99
C PRO A 31 15.60 -9.69 -3.29
N VAL A 32 14.58 -10.54 -3.49
CA VAL A 32 14.45 -11.39 -4.68
C VAL A 32 14.42 -10.59 -5.98
N VAL A 33 13.84 -9.37 -5.97
CA VAL A 33 13.79 -8.53 -7.17
C VAL A 33 15.14 -7.92 -7.54
N ARG A 34 16.14 -8.05 -6.66
CA ARG A 34 17.55 -7.68 -6.91
C ARG A 34 18.42 -8.90 -7.24
N GLY A 35 17.83 -10.08 -7.39
CA GLY A 35 18.55 -11.33 -7.66
C GLY A 35 19.18 -11.98 -6.42
N GLU A 36 18.86 -11.48 -5.23
CA GLU A 36 19.34 -12.03 -3.96
C GLU A 36 18.40 -13.13 -3.41
N PRO A 37 18.91 -14.07 -2.59
CA PRO A 37 18.10 -15.16 -2.07
C PRO A 37 17.04 -14.67 -1.06
N LEU A 38 15.78 -15.04 -1.29
CA LEU A 38 14.68 -14.82 -0.35
C LEU A 38 14.41 -16.08 0.49
N ARG A 39 14.47 -15.94 1.82
CA ARG A 39 13.91 -16.92 2.75
C ARG A 39 12.47 -16.54 3.06
N PHE A 40 11.54 -17.17 2.35
CA PHE A 40 10.11 -16.89 2.50
C PHE A 40 9.65 -17.08 3.95
N ARG A 41 8.93 -16.09 4.49
CA ARG A 41 8.29 -16.16 5.80
C ARG A 41 6.90 -15.55 5.72
N GLU A 42 5.91 -16.32 6.15
CA GLU A 42 4.51 -15.89 6.20
C GLU A 42 4.29 -14.65 7.06
N THR A 43 5.07 -14.49 8.14
CA THR A 43 5.05 -13.30 8.99
C THR A 43 5.37 -12.01 8.23
N GLY A 44 6.15 -12.09 7.15
CA GLY A 44 6.43 -10.95 6.27
C GLY A 44 5.21 -10.55 5.43
N VAL A 45 4.42 -11.54 4.96
CA VAL A 45 3.16 -11.30 4.25
C VAL A 45 2.15 -10.65 5.19
N LYS A 46 2.03 -11.16 6.42
CA LYS A 46 1.20 -10.55 7.48
C LYS A 46 1.62 -9.10 7.77
N GLY A 47 2.92 -8.81 7.73
CA GLY A 47 3.44 -7.44 7.85
C GLY A 47 2.90 -6.51 6.77
N MET A 48 2.87 -6.94 5.50
CA MET A 48 2.30 -6.14 4.41
C MET A 48 0.81 -5.82 4.63
N VAL A 49 0.05 -6.78 5.17
CA VAL A 49 -1.36 -6.54 5.54
C VAL A 49 -1.45 -5.45 6.60
N LYS A 50 -0.66 -5.58 7.66
CA LYS A 50 -0.69 -4.68 8.82
C LYS A 50 -0.24 -3.26 8.47
N ASP A 51 0.84 -3.13 7.72
CA ASP A 51 1.54 -1.85 7.56
C ASP A 51 1.04 -1.05 6.35
N ILE A 52 0.37 -1.71 5.39
CA ILE A 52 -0.08 -1.06 4.14
C ILE A 52 -1.59 -1.21 3.97
N ILE A 53 -2.08 -2.45 3.92
CA ILE A 53 -3.48 -2.72 3.53
C ILE A 53 -4.46 -2.21 4.59
N LEU A 54 -4.20 -2.49 5.88
CA LEU A 54 -5.08 -2.05 6.97
C LEU A 54 -5.15 -0.51 7.08
N PRO A 55 -4.04 0.24 7.10
CA PRO A 55 -4.08 1.70 7.13
C PRO A 55 -4.84 2.30 5.94
N LEU A 56 -4.60 1.81 4.72
CA LEU A 56 -5.32 2.28 3.53
C LEU A 56 -6.82 2.02 3.62
N LEU A 57 -7.21 0.83 4.08
CA LEU A 57 -8.61 0.49 4.25
C LEU A 57 -9.28 1.35 5.31
N ASN A 58 -8.58 1.65 6.41
CA ASN A 58 -9.08 2.52 7.47
C ASN A 58 -9.24 3.96 6.99
N ALA A 59 -8.27 4.50 6.24
CA ALA A 59 -8.36 5.83 5.63
C ALA A 59 -9.54 5.92 4.65
N LEU A 60 -9.74 4.89 3.82
CA LEU A 60 -10.89 4.82 2.90
C LEU A 60 -12.22 4.79 3.64
N LYS A 61 -12.33 3.96 4.70
CA LYS A 61 -13.54 3.89 5.53
C LYS A 61 -13.86 5.24 6.17
N PHE A 62 -12.85 5.88 6.76
CA PHE A 62 -12.99 7.21 7.34
C PHE A 62 -13.52 8.21 6.31
N PHE A 63 -12.97 8.22 5.09
CA PHE A 63 -13.45 9.10 4.03
C PHE A 63 -14.92 8.83 3.66
N ILE A 64 -15.29 7.56 3.48
CA ILE A 64 -16.67 7.17 3.13
C ILE A 64 -17.65 7.58 4.23
N GLU A 65 -17.32 7.33 5.49
CA GLU A 65 -18.18 7.66 6.63
C GLU A 65 -18.41 9.17 6.75
N ASN A 66 -17.36 9.99 6.61
CA ASN A 66 -17.49 11.45 6.64
C ASN A 66 -18.30 11.98 5.45
N THR A 67 -18.11 11.39 4.27
CA THR A 67 -18.88 11.74 3.07
C THR A 67 -20.36 11.44 3.28
N ASN A 68 -20.68 10.26 3.80
CA ASN A 68 -22.06 9.86 4.11
C ASN A 68 -22.71 10.79 5.14
N TYR A 69 -21.96 11.17 6.18
CA TYR A 69 -22.43 12.11 7.19
C TYR A 69 -22.72 13.50 6.60
N CYS A 70 -21.82 14.03 5.76
CA CYS A 70 -22.03 15.30 5.07
C CYS A 70 -23.26 15.29 4.16
N MET A 71 -23.46 14.21 3.40
CA MET A 71 -24.64 14.05 2.54
C MET A 71 -25.93 13.98 3.36
N ALA A 72 -25.92 13.25 4.48
CA ALA A 72 -27.07 13.17 5.39
C ALA A 72 -27.41 14.53 6.03
N ALA A 73 -26.40 15.39 6.25
CA ALA A 73 -26.58 16.76 6.73
C ALA A 73 -27.04 17.74 5.63
N GLY A 74 -27.33 17.27 4.41
CA GLY A 74 -27.77 18.10 3.29
C GLY A 74 -26.65 18.91 2.63
N LYS A 75 -25.37 18.61 2.93
CA LYS A 75 -24.23 19.26 2.29
C LYS A 75 -23.82 18.51 1.02
N THR A 76 -23.40 19.24 0.00
CA THR A 76 -22.87 18.66 -1.24
C THR A 76 -21.36 18.44 -1.10
N VAL A 77 -20.90 17.23 -1.43
CA VAL A 77 -19.47 16.91 -1.50
C VAL A 77 -18.96 17.35 -2.88
N SER A 78 -18.04 18.30 -2.89
CA SER A 78 -17.42 18.80 -4.12
C SER A 78 -16.16 17.99 -4.45
N ILE A 79 -15.94 17.76 -5.75
CA ILE A 79 -14.71 17.14 -6.29
C ILE A 79 -13.72 18.23 -6.72
N ALA A 80 -13.97 19.49 -6.37
CA ALA A 80 -13.07 20.59 -6.71
C ALA A 80 -11.68 20.37 -6.08
N ILE A 81 -10.65 20.44 -6.92
CA ILE A 81 -9.26 20.17 -6.54
C ILE A 81 -8.62 21.37 -5.81
N HIS A 82 -9.31 22.52 -5.82
CA HIS A 82 -8.81 23.75 -5.22
C HIS A 82 -9.35 23.92 -3.81
N SER A 83 -8.51 23.59 -2.82
CA SER A 83 -8.72 23.93 -1.42
C SER A 83 -7.80 25.09 -1.01
N THR A 84 -8.32 25.98 -0.17
CA THR A 84 -7.53 27.06 0.46
C THR A 84 -6.76 26.57 1.68
N ASN A 85 -7.05 25.36 2.18
CA ASN A 85 -6.39 24.80 3.36
C ASN A 85 -4.94 24.41 3.03
N GLU A 86 -4.00 24.81 3.88
CA GLU A 86 -2.58 24.50 3.70
C GLU A 86 -2.28 23.00 3.76
N MET A 87 -3.00 22.27 4.62
CA MET A 87 -2.87 20.82 4.75
C MET A 87 -3.34 20.09 3.50
N ASP A 88 -4.45 20.54 2.89
CA ASP A 88 -4.95 19.96 1.63
C ASP A 88 -3.94 20.17 0.49
N ARG A 89 -3.32 21.36 0.43
CA ARG A 89 -2.26 21.64 -0.53
C ARG A 89 -1.03 20.78 -0.29
N TRP A 90 -0.65 20.56 0.97
CA TRP A 90 0.44 19.67 1.33
C TRP A 90 0.12 18.21 0.95
N MET A 91 -1.08 17.70 1.25
CA MET A 91 -1.50 16.35 0.86
C MET A 91 -1.42 16.14 -0.65
N MET A 92 -1.91 17.11 -1.44
CA MET A 92 -1.80 17.07 -2.90
C MET A 92 -0.34 17.07 -3.37
N ALA A 93 0.53 17.88 -2.74
CA ALA A 93 1.96 17.89 -3.05
C ALA A 93 2.64 16.56 -2.70
N SER A 94 2.29 15.95 -1.56
CA SER A 94 2.79 14.64 -1.13
C SER A 94 2.37 13.53 -2.11
N VAL A 95 1.11 13.51 -2.56
CA VAL A 95 0.62 12.59 -3.60
C VAL A 95 1.39 12.76 -4.90
N GLN A 96 1.56 13.99 -5.38
CA GLN A 96 2.31 14.26 -6.62
C GLN A 96 3.78 13.85 -6.52
N SER A 97 4.38 14.03 -5.34
CA SER A 97 5.75 13.60 -5.06
C SER A 97 5.86 12.08 -5.09
N LEU A 98 4.90 11.35 -4.49
CA LEU A 98 4.82 9.89 -4.58
C LEU A 98 4.68 9.42 -6.03
N VAL A 99 3.75 10.01 -6.80
CA VAL A 99 3.53 9.63 -8.21
C VAL A 99 4.79 9.80 -9.03
N ARG A 100 5.49 10.94 -8.87
CA ARG A 100 6.76 11.20 -9.56
C ARG A 100 7.82 10.18 -9.18
N TYR A 101 7.97 9.90 -7.88
CA TYR A 101 8.93 8.94 -7.35
C TYR A 101 8.67 7.53 -7.89
N VAL A 102 7.43 7.04 -7.80
CA VAL A 102 7.08 5.71 -8.30
C VAL A 102 7.31 5.63 -9.81
N LYS A 103 6.96 6.67 -10.57
CA LYS A 103 7.19 6.69 -12.02
C LYS A 103 8.68 6.59 -12.36
N SER A 104 9.55 7.37 -11.72
CA SER A 104 10.99 7.32 -11.98
C SER A 104 11.61 5.97 -11.61
N GLU A 105 11.19 5.36 -10.49
CA GLU A 105 11.69 4.04 -10.09
C GLU A 105 11.20 2.94 -11.04
N MET A 106 9.96 3.04 -11.51
CA MET A 106 9.39 2.07 -12.46
C MET A 106 10.02 2.16 -13.86
N GLU A 107 10.41 3.37 -14.32
CA GLU A 107 11.15 3.56 -15.58
C GLU A 107 12.51 2.85 -15.56
N LEU A 108 13.12 2.72 -14.39
CA LEU A 108 14.39 2.01 -14.17
C LEU A 108 14.19 0.54 -13.76
N TYR A 109 12.95 0.05 -13.70
CA TYR A 109 12.60 -1.29 -13.19
C TYR A 109 13.07 -1.56 -11.74
N HIS A 110 13.18 -0.51 -10.91
CA HIS A 110 13.56 -0.61 -9.50
C HIS A 110 12.35 -0.90 -8.60
N LEU A 111 11.68 -2.04 -8.81
CA LEU A 111 10.46 -2.39 -8.07
C LEU A 111 10.65 -2.41 -6.54
N TYR A 112 11.85 -2.72 -6.06
CA TYR A 112 12.19 -2.75 -4.63
C TYR A 112 12.07 -1.39 -3.94
N ASN A 113 12.07 -0.29 -4.68
CA ASN A 113 11.96 1.07 -4.13
C ASN A 113 10.50 1.56 -4.05
N VAL A 114 9.59 0.92 -4.80
CA VAL A 114 8.19 1.34 -4.90
C VAL A 114 7.44 1.13 -3.58
N VAL A 115 7.52 -0.08 -3.01
CA VAL A 115 6.79 -0.42 -1.77
C VAL A 115 7.26 0.45 -0.58
N PRO A 116 8.57 0.67 -0.35
CA PRO A 116 9.02 1.63 0.68
C PRO A 116 8.50 3.05 0.46
N GLY A 117 8.39 3.51 -0.79
CA GLY A 117 7.79 4.82 -1.11
C GLY A 117 6.32 4.91 -0.71
N ILE A 118 5.55 3.88 -1.05
CA ILE A 118 4.13 3.78 -0.68
C ILE A 118 3.97 3.74 0.85
N LEU A 119 4.82 2.97 1.55
CA LEU A 119 4.74 2.86 3.00
C LEU A 119 4.98 4.20 3.70
N ARG A 120 5.97 5.00 3.25
CA ARG A 120 6.18 6.36 3.76
C ARG A 120 4.95 7.23 3.58
N PHE A 121 4.37 7.23 2.38
CA PHE A 121 3.16 8.02 2.10
C PHE A 121 1.96 7.60 2.96
N ILE A 122 1.79 6.30 3.21
CA ILE A 122 0.71 5.81 4.07
C ILE A 122 0.88 6.31 5.50
N VAL A 123 2.11 6.30 6.03
CA VAL A 123 2.42 6.86 7.35
C VAL A 123 2.06 8.34 7.39
N ASP A 124 2.47 9.12 6.38
CA ASP A 124 2.17 10.54 6.24
C ASP A 124 0.66 10.83 6.13
N LEU A 125 -0.14 9.89 5.62
CA LEU A 125 -1.59 10.01 5.49
C LEU A 125 -2.32 9.72 6.81
N SER A 126 -1.79 8.81 7.63
CA SER A 126 -2.51 8.26 8.79
C SER A 126 -2.06 8.81 10.16
N ASN A 127 -0.86 9.38 10.26
CA ASN A 127 -0.27 9.89 11.51
C ASN A 127 -0.07 11.40 11.44
#